data_AF-A0A1H4B5Y1-F1
#
_entry.id   AF-A0A1H4B5Y1-F1
#
_cell.length_a   1.000
_cell.length_b   1.000
_cell.length_c   1.000
_cell.angle_alpha   90.00
_cell.angle_beta   90.00
_cell.angle_gamma   90.00
#
_symmetry.space_group_name_H-M   'P 1'
#
loop_
_entity.id
_entity.type
_entity.pdbx_description
1 polymer ?
#
loop_
_entity_poly.entity_id
_entity_poly.type
_entity_poly.pdbx_seq_one_letter_code
_entity_poly.pdbx_strand_id
1 'polypeptide(L)'
;MDVFNIKIGFGENELTLTILPAEEGQYKIIYYGGILGAIRLEADNESWEKVPDDELEAGDLPFYQHDLSADRLDIILDERTVRRIGEEINTR
;
A
#
# COMPACT_ATOMS: atom_id res chain seq x y z
N MET A 1 3.74 7.43 -13.64
CA MET A 1 4.77 7.56 -12.58
C MET A 1 5.56 6.27 -12.53
N ASP A 2 6.84 6.33 -12.17
CA ASP A 2 7.68 5.14 -12.01
C ASP A 2 7.40 4.43 -10.67
N VAL A 3 7.84 3.19 -10.54
CA VAL A 3 7.81 2.44 -9.26
C VAL A 3 8.78 3.07 -8.27
N PHE A 4 8.35 3.23 -7.02
CA PHE A 4 9.20 3.80 -5.96
C PHE A 4 8.97 3.12 -4.61
N ASN A 5 9.85 3.38 -3.66
CA ASN A 5 9.72 2.87 -2.30
C ASN A 5 9.42 4.01 -1.32
N ILE A 6 8.54 3.75 -0.37
CA ILE A 6 8.29 4.60 0.80
C ILE A 6 8.66 3.85 2.07
N LYS A 7 8.83 4.62 3.16
CA LYS A 7 9.07 4.09 4.50
C LYS A 7 7.98 4.60 5.40
N ILE A 8 7.28 3.70 6.08
CA ILE A 8 6.26 4.08 7.06
C ILE A 8 6.62 3.53 8.43
N GLY A 9 6.38 4.34 9.47
CA GLY A 9 6.50 3.87 10.85
C GLY A 9 5.36 2.93 11.23
N PHE A 10 5.68 1.78 11.82
CA PHE A 10 4.73 0.75 12.27
C PHE A 10 5.09 0.29 13.69
N GLY A 11 4.43 0.87 14.69
CA GLY A 11 4.81 0.70 16.10
C GLY A 11 6.21 1.26 16.37
N GLU A 12 7.10 0.43 16.90
CA GLU A 12 8.52 0.75 17.12
C GLU A 12 9.40 0.45 15.90
N ASN A 13 8.82 -0.10 14.83
CA ASN A 13 9.55 -0.52 13.64
C ASN A 13 9.33 0.43 12.45
N GLU A 14 10.21 0.34 11.46
CA GLU A 14 10.05 0.97 10.15
C GLU A 14 9.80 -0.11 9.09
N LEU A 15 8.82 0.12 8.23
CA LEU A 15 8.44 -0.77 7.15
C LEU A 15 8.78 -0.11 5.81
N THR A 16 9.43 -0.84 4.91
CA THR A 16 9.58 -0.40 3.51
C THR A 16 8.48 -1.01 2.66
N LEU A 17 7.77 -0.17 1.93
CA LEU A 17 6.74 -0.56 0.97
C LEU A 17 7.15 -0.15 -0.43
N THR A 18 6.88 -1.00 -1.40
CA THR A 18 7.02 -0.67 -2.81
C THR A 18 5.67 -0.18 -3.33
N ILE A 19 5.69 1.00 -3.94
CA ILE A 19 4.53 1.68 -4.50
C ILE A 19 4.60 1.51 -6.01
N LEU A 20 3.59 0.85 -6.56
CA LEU A 20 3.40 0.66 -7.99
C LEU A 20 2.21 1.55 -8.42
N PRO A 21 2.46 2.68 -9.09
CA PRO A 21 1.40 3.47 -9.69
C PRO A 21 0.58 2.64 -10.69
N ALA A 22 -0.74 2.77 -10.62
CA ALA A 22 -1.68 2.12 -11.51
C ALA A 22 -2.50 3.18 -12.27
N GLU A 23 -3.72 2.83 -12.69
CA GLU A 23 -4.62 3.76 -13.39
C GLU A 23 -5.21 4.80 -12.41
N GLU A 24 -5.57 5.99 -12.94
CA GLU A 24 -6.42 6.98 -12.26
C GLU A 24 -6.06 7.34 -10.80
N GLY A 25 -4.77 7.55 -10.49
CA GLY A 25 -4.35 7.97 -9.14
C GLY A 25 -4.45 6.85 -8.09
N GLN A 26 -4.62 5.61 -8.54
CA GLN A 26 -4.50 4.41 -7.72
C GLN A 26 -3.04 3.97 -7.61
N TYR A 27 -2.66 3.48 -6.43
CA TYR A 27 -1.35 2.96 -6.14
C TYR A 27 -1.46 1.58 -5.49
N LYS A 28 -0.87 0.57 -6.13
CA LYS A 28 -0.74 -0.77 -5.55
C LYS A 28 0.38 -0.74 -4.51
N ILE A 29 0.08 -1.30 -3.34
CA ILE A 29 0.99 -1.38 -2.21
C ILE A 29 1.58 -2.78 -2.17
N ILE A 30 2.89 -2.88 -2.35
CA ILE A 30 3.61 -4.14 -2.42
C ILE A 30 4.51 -4.28 -1.20
N TYR A 31 4.46 -5.45 -0.57
CA TYR A 31 5.30 -5.82 0.56
C TYR A 31 5.85 -7.23 0.36
N TYR A 32 7.17 -7.37 0.46
CA TYR A 32 7.87 -8.63 0.18
C TYR A 32 7.45 -9.32 -1.14
N GLY A 33 7.22 -8.52 -2.20
CA GLY A 33 6.86 -9.02 -3.52
C GLY A 33 5.40 -9.48 -3.67
N GLY A 34 4.56 -9.31 -2.65
CA GLY A 34 3.11 -9.54 -2.72
C GLY A 34 2.32 -8.24 -2.64
N ILE A 35 1.18 -8.17 -3.34
CA ILE A 35 0.25 -7.04 -3.28
C ILE A 35 -0.53 -7.12 -1.97
N LEU A 36 -0.30 -6.16 -1.07
CA LEU A 36 -1.10 -5.98 0.16
C LEU A 36 -2.49 -5.43 -0.13
N GLY A 37 -2.60 -4.63 -1.18
CA GLY A 37 -3.83 -3.97 -1.58
C GLY A 37 -3.52 -2.81 -2.52
N ALA A 38 -4.50 -1.94 -2.72
CA ALA A 38 -4.27 -0.64 -3.35
C ALA A 38 -4.96 0.47 -2.56
N ILE A 39 -4.46 1.68 -2.73
CA ILE A 39 -5.11 2.89 -2.25
C ILE A 39 -5.34 3.83 -3.42
N ARG A 40 -6.35 4.69 -3.31
CA ARG A 40 -6.60 5.77 -4.28
C ARG A 40 -6.84 7.07 -3.55
N LEU A 41 -6.49 8.17 -4.22
CA LEU A 41 -6.83 9.50 -3.77
C LEU A 41 -8.33 9.72 -4.05
N GLU A 42 -9.07 10.18 -3.05
CA GLU A 42 -10.49 10.50 -3.24
C GLU A 42 -10.67 11.74 -4.12
N ALA A 43 -11.90 11.97 -4.58
CA ALA A 43 -12.24 13.09 -5.46
C ALA A 43 -12.00 14.48 -4.83
N ASP A 44 -11.90 14.54 -3.49
CA ASP A 44 -11.53 15.76 -2.76
C ASP A 44 -10.04 16.12 -2.92
N ASN A 45 -9.21 15.19 -3.40
CA ASN A 45 -7.74 15.28 -3.47
C ASN A 45 -7.05 15.51 -2.11
N GLU A 46 -7.75 15.27 -1.01
CA GLU A 46 -7.25 15.51 0.35
C GLU A 46 -7.23 14.23 1.19
N SER A 47 -8.05 13.24 0.82
CA SER A 47 -8.16 11.98 1.54
C SER A 47 -7.79 10.77 0.68
N TRP A 48 -7.37 9.71 1.37
CA TRP A 48 -6.94 8.46 0.76
C TRP A 48 -7.83 7.33 1.28
N GLU A 49 -8.29 6.49 0.36
CA GLU A 49 -9.10 5.33 0.70
C GLU A 49 -8.47 4.04 0.19
N LYS A 50 -8.77 2.92 0.87
CA LYS A 50 -8.41 1.59 0.38
C LYS A 50 -9.33 1.23 -0.79
N VAL A 51 -8.74 0.76 -1.88
CA VAL A 51 -9.51 0.14 -2.97
C VAL A 51 -10.08 -1.19 -2.48
N PRO A 52 -11.39 -1.47 -2.71
CA PRO A 52 -11.99 -2.75 -2.35
C PRO A 52 -11.21 -3.94 -2.92
N ASP A 53 -11.07 -5.00 -2.12
CA ASP A 53 -10.24 -6.16 -2.50
C ASP A 53 -10.82 -6.90 -3.73
N ASP A 54 -12.13 -6.81 -3.96
CA ASP A 54 -12.83 -7.38 -5.12
C ASP A 54 -12.66 -6.56 -6.40
N GLU A 55 -12.27 -5.29 -6.29
CA GLU A 55 -11.92 -4.42 -7.43
C GLU A 55 -10.42 -4.50 -7.76
N LEU A 56 -9.62 -5.15 -6.91
CA LEU A 56 -8.18 -5.18 -7.06
C LEU A 56 -7.73 -6.30 -8.00
N GLU A 57 -7.09 -5.91 -9.11
CA GLU A 57 -6.44 -6.88 -9.99
C GLU A 57 -4.98 -7.12 -9.57
N ALA A 58 -4.65 -8.39 -9.35
CA ALA A 58 -3.29 -8.82 -9.02
C ALA A 58 -2.28 -8.53 -10.16
N GLY A 59 -2.72 -8.71 -11.42
CA GLY A 59 -1.83 -8.64 -12.57
C GLY A 59 -0.70 -9.67 -12.46
N ASP A 60 0.55 -9.22 -12.59
CA ASP A 60 1.74 -10.08 -12.59
C ASP A 60 2.26 -10.47 -11.19
N LEU A 61 1.74 -9.86 -10.12
CA LEU A 61 2.18 -10.13 -8.75
C LEU A 61 1.10 -10.86 -7.96
N PRO A 62 1.46 -11.83 -7.11
CA PRO A 62 0.49 -12.49 -6.24
C PRO A 62 0.00 -11.51 -5.16
N PHE A 63 -1.19 -11.76 -4.62
CA PHE A 63 -1.59 -11.13 -3.37
C PHE A 63 -0.68 -11.55 -2.23
N TYR A 64 -0.40 -10.62 -1.33
CA TYR A 64 0.35 -10.89 -0.13
C TYR A 64 -0.41 -11.88 0.75
N GLN A 65 0.28 -12.92 1.20
CA GLN A 65 -0.26 -13.85 2.18
C GLN A 65 0.40 -13.57 3.52
N HIS A 66 -0.44 -13.34 4.53
CA HIS A 66 0.00 -13.19 5.90
C HIS A 66 0.57 -14.51 6.39
N ASP A 67 1.87 -14.53 6.64
CA ASP A 67 2.56 -15.65 7.24
C ASP A 67 2.91 -15.30 8.68
N LEU A 68 2.11 -15.80 9.62
CA LEU A 68 2.30 -15.59 11.06
C LEU A 68 3.56 -16.31 11.60
N SER A 69 4.20 -17.17 10.80
CA SER A 69 5.45 -17.85 11.14
C SER A 69 6.69 -17.15 10.58
N ALA A 70 6.51 -16.17 9.69
CA ALA A 70 7.60 -15.38 9.13
C ALA A 70 7.97 -14.23 10.07
N ASP A 71 9.26 -13.87 10.07
CA ASP A 71 9.78 -12.69 10.78
C ASP A 71 9.42 -11.39 10.04
N ARG A 72 8.12 -11.22 9.75
CA ARG A 72 7.56 -10.10 8.99
C ARG A 72 6.49 -9.43 9.82
N LEU A 73 6.46 -8.11 9.78
CA LEU A 73 5.38 -7.34 10.39
C LEU A 73 4.07 -7.65 9.67
N ASP A 74 3.04 -7.93 10.47
CA ASP A 74 1.69 -8.11 10.00
C ASP A 74 1.05 -6.73 9.77
N ILE A 75 1.02 -6.30 8.52
CA ILE A 75 0.48 -5.00 8.11
C ILE A 75 -0.92 -5.17 7.52
N ILE A 76 -1.86 -4.38 8.03
CA ILE A 76 -3.23 -4.30 7.53
C ILE A 76 -3.45 -2.90 6.97
N LEU A 77 -4.06 -2.80 5.78
CA LEU A 77 -4.44 -1.51 5.18
C LEU A 77 -5.73 -0.97 5.82
N ASP A 78 -5.67 -0.65 7.11
CA ASP A 78 -6.72 0.09 7.81
C ASP A 78 -6.65 1.59 7.46
N GLU A 79 -7.68 2.36 7.83
CA GLU A 79 -7.75 3.80 7.55
C GLU A 79 -6.49 4.57 7.99
N ARG A 80 -5.92 4.20 9.15
CA ARG A 80 -4.71 4.84 9.67
C ARG A 80 -3.50 4.57 8.79
N THR A 81 -3.33 3.32 8.36
CA THR A 81 -2.22 2.87 7.53
C THR A 81 -2.33 3.43 6.12
N VAL A 82 -3.54 3.39 5.53
CA VAL A 82 -3.85 4.01 4.24
C VAL A 82 -3.48 5.48 4.22
N ARG A 83 -3.95 6.26 5.21
CA ARG A 83 -3.62 7.68 5.32
C ARG A 83 -2.11 7.93 5.38
N ARG A 84 -1.38 7.16 6.21
CA ARG A 84 0.09 7.30 6.32
C ARG A 84 0.81 7.01 5.02
N ILE A 85 0.40 5.97 4.31
CA ILE A 85 0.95 5.64 2.99
C ILE A 85 0.68 6.79 2.01
N GLY A 86 -0.54 7.30 1.97
CA GLY A 86 -0.92 8.41 1.11
C GLY A 86 -0.16 9.70 1.40
N GLU A 87 0.04 10.03 2.69
CA GLU A 87 0.88 11.15 3.12
C GLU A 87 2.31 11.01 2.58
N GLU A 88 2.94 9.84 2.72
CA GLU A 88 4.28 9.60 2.18
C GLU A 88 4.33 9.67 0.64
N ILE A 89 3.31 9.18 -0.06
CA ILE A 89 3.22 9.29 -1.53
C ILE A 89 3.19 10.77 -1.95
N ASN A 90 2.43 11.62 -1.26
CA ASN A 90 2.35 13.05 -1.58
C ASN A 90 3.65 13.82 -1.34
N THR A 91 4.61 13.27 -0.59
CA THR A 91 5.92 13.90 -0.36
C THR A 91 6.97 13.59 -1.45
N ARG A 92 6.62 12.74 -2.43
CA ARG A 92 7.51 12.28 -3.51
C ARG A 92 7.24 12.98 -4.83
#